data_AF-A0A3D2IAU2-F1
#
_entry.id   AF-A0A3D2IAU2-F1
#
_cell.length_a   1.000
_cell.length_b   1.000
_cell.length_c   1.000
_cell.angle_alpha   90.00
_cell.angle_beta   90.00
_cell.angle_gamma   90.00
#
_symmetry.space_group_name_H-M   'P 1'
#
loop_
_entity.id
_entity.type
_entity.pdbx_description
1 polymer ?
#
loop_
_entity_poly.entity_id
_entity_poly.type
_entity_poly.pdbx_seq_one_letter_code
_entity_poly.pdbx_strand_id
1 'polypeptide(L)' 'MSAFNRPTIDFLVVLGILGAFIFFMGFALLLPAGIDLIYGEDTWHTFLISAGISLGL' A
#
# COMPACT_ATOMS: atom_id res chain seq x y z
N MET A 1 -12.22 -35.52 24.44
CA MET A 1 -11.38 -34.30 24.58
C MET A 1 -11.50 -33.50 23.30
N SER A 2 -12.35 -32.47 23.30
CA SER A 2 -12.47 -31.53 22.18
C SER A 2 -11.20 -30.67 22.15
N ALA A 3 -10.26 -31.01 21.27
CA ALA A 3 -9.09 -30.19 21.00
C ALA A 3 -9.57 -28.82 20.54
N PHE A 4 -9.33 -27.80 21.36
CA PHE A 4 -9.57 -26.41 21.01
C PHE A 4 -8.67 -26.11 19.81
N ASN A 5 -9.24 -26.05 18.60
CA ASN A 5 -8.54 -25.70 17.38
C ASN A 5 -8.13 -24.22 17.50
N ARG A 6 -6.94 -23.97 18.06
CA ARG A 6 -6.40 -22.61 18.16
C ARG A 6 -6.16 -22.12 16.73
N PRO A 7 -6.82 -21.04 16.28
CA PRO A 7 -6.50 -20.45 14.99
C PRO A 7 -5.03 -20.02 15.01
N THR A 8 -4.20 -20.70 14.24
CA THR A 8 -2.80 -20.32 14.05
C THR A 8 -2.77 -19.24 12.98
N ILE A 9 -2.38 -18.02 13.36
CA ILE A 9 -2.15 -16.94 12.39
C ILE A 9 -0.89 -17.28 11.61
N ASP A 10 -1.03 -17.37 10.29
CA ASP A 10 0.11 -17.45 9.39
C ASP A 10 0.61 -16.03 9.09
N PHE A 11 1.69 -15.63 9.75
CA PHE A 11 2.30 -14.32 9.58
C PHE A 11 2.87 -14.10 8.17
N LEU A 12 3.24 -15.17 7.46
CA LEU A 12 3.73 -15.07 6.09
C LEU A 12 2.59 -14.65 5.16
N VAL A 13 1.41 -15.25 5.34
CA VAL A 13 0.19 -14.89 4.60
C VAL A 13 -0.23 -13.46 4.91
N VAL A 14 -0.23 -13.07 6.18
CA VAL A 14 -0.59 -11.70 6.59
C VAL A 14 0.39 -10.68 5.99
N LEU A 15 1.69 -10.94 6.04
CA LEU A 15 2.70 -10.07 5.45
C LEU A 15 2.52 -9.94 3.92
N GLY A 16 2.19 -11.05 3.23
CA GLY A 16 1.88 -11.02 1.80
C GLY A 16 0.67 -10.15 1.47
N ILE A 17 -0.41 -10.23 2.26
CA ILE A 17 -1.61 -9.41 2.08
C ILE A 17 -1.31 -7.93 2.34
N LEU A 18 -0.59 -7.63 3.42
CA LEU A 18 -0.20 -6.25 3.75
C LEU A 18 0.70 -5.65 2.66
N GLY A 19 1.68 -6.41 2.17
CA GLY A 19 2.55 -5.98 1.08
C GLY A 19 1.78 -5.70 -0.21
N ALA A 20 0.85 -6.59 -0.59
CA ALA A 20 -0.01 -6.37 -1.75
C ALA A 20 -0.90 -5.12 -1.58
N PHE A 21 -1.46 -4.90 -0.39
CA PHE A 21 -2.28 -3.73 -0.11
C PHE A 21 -1.49 -2.42 -0.21
N ILE A 22 -0.28 -2.38 0.36
CA ILE A 22 0.63 -1.23 0.26
C ILE A 22 1.02 -0.98 -1.21
N PHE A 23 1.32 -2.03 -1.96
CA PHE A 23 1.65 -1.92 -3.38
C PHE A 23 0.50 -1.30 -4.21
N PHE A 24 -0.73 -1.77 -4.02
CA PHE A 24 -1.90 -1.18 -4.68
C PHE A 24 -2.19 0.25 -4.22
N MET A 25 -1.93 0.57 -2.95
CA MET A 25 -2.00 1.94 -2.44
C MET A 25 -1.01 2.84 -3.18
N GLY A 26 0.20 2.35 -3.48
CA GLY A 26 1.17 3.06 -4.31
C GLY A 26 0.62 3.45 -5.68
N PHE A 27 -0.06 2.54 -6.38
CA PHE A 27 -0.76 2.86 -7.63
C PHE A 27 -1.90 3.86 -7.44
N ALA A 28 -2.67 3.73 -6.37
CA ALA A 28 -3.76 4.65 -6.06
C ALA A 28 -3.24 6.08 -5.85
N LEU A 29 -2.04 6.26 -5.28
CA LEU A 29 -1.40 7.55 -5.07
C LEU A 29 -0.85 8.20 -6.34
N LEU A 30 -0.60 7.43 -7.41
CA LEU A 30 -0.22 7.99 -8.71
C LEU A 30 -1.37 8.79 -9.36
N LEU A 31 -2.62 8.44 -9.06
CA LEU A 31 -3.79 9.12 -9.59
C LEU A 31 -3.91 10.57 -9.07
N PRO A 32 -3.93 10.85 -7.74
CA PRO A 32 -3.89 12.22 -7.24
C PRO A 32 -2.58 12.90 -7.64
N ALA A 33 -1.42 12.23 -7.63
CA ALA A 33 -0.17 12.85 -8.10
C ALA A 33 -0.27 13.38 -9.54
N GLY A 34 -0.91 12.61 -10.45
CA GLY A 34 -1.12 13.02 -11.83
C GLY A 34 -2.12 14.17 -11.96
N ILE A 35 -3.21 14.15 -11.19
CA ILE A 35 -4.17 15.26 -11.15
C ILE A 35 -3.47 16.52 -10.66
N ASP A 36 -2.78 16.44 -9.52
CA ASP A 36 -2.12 17.58 -8.86
C ASP A 36 -1.04 18.22 -9.76
N LEU A 37 -0.31 17.38 -10.51
CA LEU A 37 0.64 17.82 -11.54
C LEU A 37 -0.04 18.60 -12.68
N ILE A 38 -1.22 18.15 -13.13
CA ILE A 38 -1.99 18.83 -14.20
C ILE A 38 -2.58 20.15 -13.68
N TYR A 39 -3.03 20.18 -12.43
CA TYR A 39 -3.60 21.38 -11.79
C TYR A 39 -2.54 22.38 -11.31
N GLY A 40 -1.27 21.97 -11.27
CA GLY A 40 -0.14 22.84 -10.92
C GLY A 40 -0.02 23.12 -9.42
N GLU A 41 -0.53 22.24 -8.56
CA GLU A 41 -0.34 22.37 -7.11
C GLU A 41 0.99 21.76 -6.68
N ASP A 42 1.75 22.40 -5.78
CA ASP A 42 3.09 21.93 -5.38
C ASP A 42 3.11 20.57 -4.64
N THR A 43 1.95 20.08 -4.20
CA THR A 43 1.77 18.85 -3.43
C THR A 43 1.99 17.55 -4.22
N TRP A 44 2.08 17.61 -5.56
CA TRP A 44 2.26 16.44 -6.41
C TRP A 44 3.48 15.59 -6.03
N HIS A 45 4.56 16.24 -5.59
CA HIS A 45 5.80 15.58 -5.20
C HIS A 45 5.60 14.65 -3.99
N THR A 46 4.79 15.06 -3.03
CA THR A 46 4.51 14.25 -1.83
C THR A 46 3.79 12.96 -2.21
N PHE A 47 2.78 13.05 -3.07
CA PHE A 47 2.07 11.87 -3.58
C PHE A 47 3.00 10.94 -4.37
N LEU A 48 3.89 11.49 -5.20
CA LEU A 48 4.85 10.72 -5.99
C LEU A 48 5.89 9.99 -5.12
N ILE A 49 6.43 10.67 -4.09
CA ILE A 49 7.38 10.05 -3.16
C ILE A 49 6.71 8.94 -2.35
N SER A 50 5.50 9.19 -1.83
CA SER A 50 4.73 8.17 -1.11
C SER A 50 4.34 6.98 -2.00
N ALA A 51 3.99 7.23 -3.27
CA ALA A 51 3.76 6.18 -4.26
C ALA A 51 5.04 5.36 -4.49
N GLY A 52 6.19 6.02 -4.64
CA GLY A 52 7.48 5.36 -4.83
C GLY A 52 7.82 4.38 -3.72
N ILE A 53 7.75 4.83 -2.45
CA ILE A 53 8.04 3.96 -1.29
C ILE A 53 7.07 2.77 -1.25
N SER A 54 5.79 3.03 -1.52
CA SER A 54 4.76 1.98 -1.52
C SER A 54 4.95 0.95 -2.63
N LEU A 55 5.56 1.33 -3.76
CA LEU A 55 5.90 0.47 -4.88
C LEU A 55 7.27 -0.23 -4.71
N GLY A 56 8.04 0.12 -3.68
CA GLY A 56 9.30 -0.55 -3.31
C GLY A 56 10.59 0.22 -3.65
N LEU A 57 10.54 1.54 -3.84
CA LEU A 57 11.73 2.42 -3.79
C LEU A 57 12.20 2.61 -2.34
#